data_AF-A0A7G6E6S4-F1
#
_entry.id   AF-A0A7G6E6S4-F1
#
_cell.length_a   1.000
_cell.length_b   1.000
_cell.length_c   1.000
_cell.angle_alpha   90.00
_cell.angle_beta   90.00
_cell.angle_gamma   90.00
#
_symmetry.space_group_name_H-M   'P 1'
#
loop_
_entity.id
_entity.type
_entity.pdbx_description
1 polymer ?
#
loop_
_entity_poly.entity_id
_entity_poly.type
_entity_poly.pdbx_seq_one_letter_code
_entity_poly.pdbx_strand_id
1 'polypeptide(L)'
;MWRDIEVGEITNESRIIIVDIGQKKIGFLVDEVSQVASISERDIEAPPEIAAGCDRKFIIAGIGKADKGMVILLAPYAVLSEDEKDKLKEMSA
;
A
#
# COMPACT_ATOMS: atom_id res chain seq x y z
N MET A 1 -6.31 -17.10 -4.90
CA MET A 1 -7.66 -16.56 -5.10
C MET A 1 -7.62 -15.03 -5.02
N TRP A 2 -6.78 -14.41 -5.86
CA TRP A 2 -6.55 -12.96 -5.97
C TRP A 2 -6.16 -12.61 -7.42
N ARG A 3 -6.59 -13.46 -8.36
CA ARG A 3 -6.11 -13.45 -9.75
C ARG A 3 -6.91 -12.49 -10.64
N ASP A 4 -8.01 -11.96 -10.13
CA ASP A 4 -8.98 -11.16 -10.88
C ASP A 4 -9.43 -9.96 -10.03
N ILE A 5 -8.49 -9.10 -9.64
CA ILE A 5 -8.85 -7.73 -9.27
C ILE A 5 -8.85 -6.97 -10.59
N GLU A 6 -10.03 -6.82 -11.18
CA GLU A 6 -10.19 -5.93 -12.32
C GLU A 6 -9.82 -4.50 -11.89
N VAL A 7 -9.14 -3.78 -12.77
CA VAL A 7 -8.88 -2.35 -12.54
C VAL A 7 -10.23 -1.66 -12.50
N GLY A 8 -10.60 -1.15 -11.32
CA GLY A 8 -11.85 -0.41 -11.15
C GLY A 8 -11.91 0.81 -12.06
N GLU A 9 -13.12 1.17 -12.48
CA GLU A 9 -13.33 2.43 -13.18
C GLU A 9 -13.06 3.61 -12.24
N ILE A 10 -12.52 4.70 -12.77
CA ILE A 10 -12.35 5.93 -11.99
C ILE A 10 -13.73 6.53 -11.75
N THR A 11 -14.12 6.61 -10.49
CA THR A 11 -15.41 7.17 -10.06
C THR A 11 -15.23 8.52 -9.37
N ASN A 12 -16.34 9.16 -8.98
CA ASN A 12 -16.31 10.37 -8.16
C ASN A 12 -15.78 10.13 -6.73
N GLU A 13 -15.64 8.87 -6.32
CA GLU A 13 -15.14 8.47 -5.01
C GLU A 13 -13.62 8.25 -5.03
N SER A 14 -13.03 8.07 -6.22
CA SER A 14 -11.60 7.88 -6.39
C SER A 14 -10.80 9.07 -5.84
N ARG A 15 -9.71 8.76 -5.14
CA ARG A 15 -8.81 9.78 -4.54
C ARG A 15 -7.37 9.51 -4.93
N ILE A 16 -6.54 10.54 -4.86
CA ILE A 16 -5.09 10.41 -5.01
C ILE A 16 -4.45 10.64 -3.64
N ILE A 17 -3.77 9.62 -3.12
CA ILE A 17 -2.98 9.70 -1.89
C ILE A 17 -1.58 10.17 -2.28
N ILE A 18 -1.18 11.35 -1.83
CA ILE A 18 0.17 11.87 -2.04
C ILE A 18 1.07 11.40 -0.91
N VAL A 19 2.15 10.71 -1.26
CA VAL A 19 3.17 10.23 -0.32
C VAL A 19 4.53 10.81 -0.70
N ASP A 20 5.25 11.28 0.31
CA ASP A 20 6.65 11.66 0.16
C ASP A 20 7.54 10.42 0.30
N ILE A 21 8.26 10.09 -0.76
CA ILE A 21 9.28 9.03 -0.77
C ILE A 21 10.64 9.68 -1.05
N GLY A 22 11.44 9.81 0.01
CA GLY A 22 12.69 10.57 -0.07
C GLY A 22 12.41 12.05 -0.34
N GLN A 23 12.89 12.57 -1.48
CA GLN A 23 12.64 13.94 -1.93
C GLN A 23 11.57 14.03 -3.03
N LYS A 24 10.84 12.93 -3.28
CA LYS A 24 9.90 12.81 -4.40
C LYS A 24 8.48 12.64 -3.90
N LYS A 25 7.54 13.27 -4.62
CA LYS A 25 6.11 13.13 -4.38
C LYS A 25 5.53 12.11 -5.33
N ILE A 26 4.86 11.11 -4.79
CA ILE A 26 4.17 10.06 -5.56
C ILE A 26 2.69 10.10 -5.21
N GLY A 27 1.85 10.04 -6.23
CA GLY A 27 0.40 9.90 -6.07
C GLY A 27 -0.03 8.46 -6.30
N PHE A 28 -0.75 7.89 -5.33
CA PHE A 28 -1.44 6.60 -5.47
C PHE A 28 -2.91 6.85 -5.75
N LEU A 29 -3.40 6.38 -6.89
CA LEU A 29 -4.83 6.35 -7.18
C LEU A 29 -5.48 5.22 -6.38
N VAL A 30 -6.54 5.55 -5.64
CA VAL A 30 -7.32 4.59 -4.85
C VAL A 30 -8.80 4.74 -5.16
N ASP A 31 -9.56 3.67 -4.97
CA ASP A 31 -11.00 3.63 -5.21
C ASP A 31 -11.76 4.58 -4.27
N GLU A 32 -11.38 4.63 -2.99
CA GLU A 32 -11.99 5.48 -1.97
C GLU A 32 -11.05 5.63 -0.74
N VAL A 33 -11.28 6.66 0.08
CA VAL A 33 -10.69 6.78 1.43
C VAL A 33 -11.80 6.62 2.46
N SER A 34 -11.84 5.49 3.16
CA SER A 34 -12.95 5.18 4.07
C SER A 34 -12.93 6.00 5.38
N GLN A 35 -11.81 6.00 6.11
CA GLN A 35 -11.68 6.72 7.39
C GLN A 35 -10.21 6.84 7.82
N VAL A 36 -9.93 7.78 8.74
CA VAL A 36 -8.65 7.83 9.48
C VAL A 36 -8.80 7.00 10.75
N ALA A 37 -7.95 5.98 10.91
CA ALA A 37 -7.93 5.12 12.10
C ALA A 37 -6.59 5.24 12.83
N SER A 38 -6.63 5.28 14.16
CA SER A 38 -5.44 5.16 15.01
C SER A 38 -5.28 3.71 15.44
N ILE A 39 -4.10 3.13 15.23
CA ILE A 39 -3.78 1.74 15.58
C ILE A 39 -2.59 1.78 16.54
N SER A 40 -2.68 1.08 17.67
CA SER A 40 -1.53 0.96 18.58
C SER A 40 -0.51 -0.02 18.01
N GLU A 41 0.78 0.20 18.24
CA GLU A 41 1.83 -0.74 17.82
C GLU A 41 1.64 -2.15 18.39
N ARG A 42 0.98 -2.27 19.54
CA ARG A 42 0.64 -3.57 20.16
C ARG A 42 -0.40 -4.36 19.39
N ASP A 43 -1.20 -3.69 18.57
CA ASP A 43 -2.25 -4.28 17.74
C ASP A 43 -1.74 -4.57 16.31
N ILE A 44 -0.44 -4.35 16.06
CA ILE A 44 0.24 -4.67 14.80
C ILE A 44 0.91 -6.02 14.94
N GLU A 45 0.40 -7.00 14.20
CA GLU A 45 0.99 -8.33 14.10
C GLU A 45 1.88 -8.43 12.85
N ALA A 46 2.95 -9.22 12.96
CA ALA A 46 3.81 -9.51 11.83
C ALA A 46 3.03 -10.34 10.78
N PRO A 47 3.22 -10.07 9.47
CA PRO A 47 2.58 -10.85 8.44
C PRO A 47 3.02 -12.32 8.52
N PRO A 48 2.11 -13.29 8.33
CA PRO A 48 2.45 -14.72 8.38
C PRO A 48 3.42 -15.09 7.25
N GLU A 49 4.34 -16.03 7.50
CA GLU A 49 5.37 -16.47 6.54
C GLU A 49 4.81 -16.95 5.20
N ILE A 50 3.54 -17.42 5.15
CA ILE A 50 2.89 -17.83 3.89
C ILE A 50 2.64 -16.63 2.95
N ALA A 51 2.48 -15.42 3.49
CA ALA A 51 2.46 -14.19 2.68
C ALA A 51 3.83 -13.89 2.04
N ALA A 52 4.90 -14.55 2.49
CA ALA A 52 6.24 -14.43 1.94
C ALA A 52 6.46 -15.27 0.66
N GLY A 53 5.48 -16.03 0.16
CA GLY A 53 5.67 -16.95 -0.97
C GLY A 53 5.57 -16.36 -2.38
N CYS A 54 4.87 -15.24 -2.59
CA CYS A 54 4.69 -14.66 -3.94
C CYS A 54 4.59 -13.15 -3.82
N ASP A 55 5.53 -12.36 -4.36
CA ASP A 55 5.50 -10.90 -4.65
C ASP A 55 4.93 -9.93 -3.59
N ARG A 56 4.48 -10.45 -2.46
CA ARG A 56 3.77 -9.83 -1.34
C ARG A 56 4.69 -9.61 -0.15
N LYS A 57 5.93 -10.13 -0.22
CA LYS A 57 7.00 -9.93 0.76
C LYS A 57 7.26 -8.45 1.05
N PHE A 58 7.05 -7.59 0.06
CA PHE A 58 7.44 -6.19 0.13
C PHE A 58 6.25 -5.30 0.51
N ILE A 59 5.04 -5.70 0.17
CA ILE A 59 3.87 -4.83 0.22
C ILE A 59 3.33 -4.63 1.64
N ILE A 60 3.51 -5.62 2.54
CA ILE A 60 2.88 -5.66 3.87
C ILE A 60 3.89 -5.30 4.96
N ALA A 61 3.78 -4.10 5.53
CA ALA A 61 4.54 -3.68 6.70
C ALA A 61 4.02 -4.32 8.00
N GLY A 62 2.76 -4.73 8.03
CA GLY A 62 2.12 -5.36 9.19
C GLY A 62 0.63 -5.58 8.97
N ILE A 63 0.01 -6.36 9.85
CA ILE A 63 -1.43 -6.55 9.90
C ILE A 63 -1.93 -5.90 11.19
N GLY A 64 -2.65 -4.79 11.05
CA GLY A 64 -3.27 -4.09 12.17
C GLY A 64 -4.66 -4.66 12.45
N LYS A 65 -4.93 -5.03 13.71
CA LYS A 65 -6.27 -5.41 14.15
C LYS A 65 -6.99 -4.16 14.65
N ALA A 66 -7.89 -3.60 13.84
CA ALA A 66 -8.73 -2.49 14.24
C ALA A 66 -10.07 -3.02 14.78
N ASP A 67 -10.77 -2.22 15.59
CA ASP A 67 -12.09 -2.59 16.15
C ASP A 67 -13.12 -3.05 15.11
N LYS A 68 -12.99 -2.59 13.86
CA LYS A 68 -13.90 -2.88 12.74
C LYS A 68 -13.38 -3.94 11.76
N GLY A 69 -12.22 -4.56 12.00
CA GLY A 69 -11.67 -5.58 11.11
C GLY A 69 -10.14 -5.56 11.00
N MET A 70 -9.62 -6.33 10.05
CA MET A 70 -8.18 -6.36 9.75
C MET A 70 -7.82 -5.26 8.75
N VAL A 71 -6.74 -4.55 9.03
CA VAL A 71 -6.15 -3.53 8.15
C VAL A 71 -4.75 -3.97 7.76
N ILE A 72 -4.44 -3.91 6.48
CA ILE A 72 -3.09 -4.19 5.98
C ILE A 72 -2.32 -2.88 5.97
N LEU A 73 -1.21 -2.83 6.70
CA LEU A 73 -0.29 -1.71 6.65
C LEU A 73 0.57 -1.87 5.40
N LEU A 74 0.45 -0.93 4.46
CA LEU A 74 1.21 -0.93 3.22
C LEU A 74 2.44 -0.06 3.35
N ALA A 75 3.58 -0.54 2.86
CA ALA A 75 4.78 0.26 2.70
C ALA A 75 4.77 0.90 1.29
N PRO A 76 4.60 2.23 1.15
CA PRO A 76 4.38 2.86 -0.16
C PRO A 76 5.50 2.60 -1.17
N TYR A 77 6.77 2.58 -0.72
CA TYR A 77 7.91 2.29 -1.59
C TYR A 77 7.90 0.86 -2.13
N ALA A 78 7.32 -0.06 -1.38
CA ALA A 78 7.39 -1.48 -1.63
C ALA A 78 6.21 -1.99 -2.47
N VAL A 79 5.16 -1.17 -2.61
CA VAL A 79 4.07 -1.35 -3.58
C VAL A 79 4.53 -1.11 -5.01
N LEU A 80 5.56 -0.27 -5.18
CA LEU A 80 6.09 0.07 -6.50
C LEU A 80 6.78 -1.13 -7.13
N SER A 81 6.55 -1.31 -8.43
CA SER A 81 7.30 -2.24 -9.27
C SER A 81 8.77 -1.82 -9.38
N GLU A 82 9.63 -2.76 -9.76
CA GLU A 82 11.06 -2.45 -9.97
C GLU A 82 11.25 -1.38 -11.05
N ASP A 83 10.45 -1.41 -12.13
CA ASP A 83 10.47 -0.39 -13.19
C ASP A 83 10.10 1.01 -12.66
N GLU A 84 9.11 1.11 -11.77
CA GLU A 84 8.71 2.37 -11.14
C GLU A 84 9.79 2.87 -10.17
N LYS A 85 10.43 1.96 -9.42
CA LYS A 85 11.57 2.31 -8.55
C LYS A 85 12.75 2.84 -9.34
N ASP A 86 13.02 2.27 -10.52
CA ASP A 86 14.11 2.72 -11.38
C ASP A 86 13.79 4.09 -12.00
N LYS A 87 12.56 4.32 -12.47
CA LYS A 87 12.12 5.67 -12.89
C LYS A 87 12.25 6.70 -11.76
N LEU A 88 11.92 6.31 -10.53
CA LEU A 88 12.11 7.18 -9.38
C LEU A 88 13.57 7.45 -9.08
N LYS A 89 14.53 6.57 -9.42
CA LYS A 89 15.96 6.92 -9.32
C LYS A 89 16.37 7.87 -10.45
N GLU A 90 15.83 7.69 -11.65
CA GLU A 90 16.18 8.53 -12.81
C GLU A 90 15.63 9.96 -12.75
N MET A 91 14.50 10.18 -12.09
CA MET A 91 13.90 11.52 -11.91
C MET A 91 14.72 12.44 -10.99
N SER A 92 15.92 12.06 -10.53
CA SER A 92 16.84 12.96 -9.83
C SER A 92 17.90 13.42 -10.81
N ALA A 93 17.50 14.35 -11.67
CA ALA A 93 18.36 15.17 -12.51
C ALA A 93 17.87 16.61 -12.41
#